data_AF-A0A6C0HAQ0-F1
#
_entry.id   AF-A0A6C0HAQ0-F1
#
_cell.length_a   1.000
_cell.length_b   1.000
_cell.length_c   1.000
_cell.angle_alpha   90.00
_cell.angle_beta   90.00
_cell.angle_gamma   90.00
#
_symmetry.space_group_name_H-M   'P 1'
#
loop_
_entity.id
_entity.type
_entity.pdbx_description
1 polymer ?
#
loop_
_entity_poly.entity_id
_entity_poly.type
_entity_poly.pdbx_seq_one_letter_code
_entity_poly.pdbx_strand_id
1 'polypeptide(L)'
;MNQDDTTTNANTEKKLKKCCICGPVKNCGPYLDRIFSNIEKIGELFEDYVIIMYYDKSNDNTLEKIVDYGKKTSKLMYHVNNQKVSPFRTHRIAKARNFCINKIRRHYSDFDFFIMMDCDEVNCKTVYPEVLGKYLHRDDWDCLSFQTSPKYYDIWALSIKPYNFSYNHFENNVAFYDIIQEHITKLLNRLKSGELLPCISAFNGFAIYRIGRFRNCYYDGRLRFDLLPKHKLVEHQKAANSLMVFKDYGNVNGLFEDCEHRAFHLMGINKNNAKIRISPEILFR
;
A
#
# COMPACT_ATOMS: atom_id res chain seq x y z
N MET A 1 -61.62 -12.89 -4.44
CA MET A 1 -60.75 -13.51 -5.47
C MET A 1 -59.78 -12.41 -5.90
N ASN A 2 -58.71 -12.17 -5.15
CA ASN A 2 -57.44 -12.91 -5.07
C ASN A 2 -56.72 -13.00 -6.41
N GLN A 3 -55.63 -12.25 -6.51
CA GLN A 3 -54.29 -12.62 -7.01
C GLN A 3 -53.45 -11.33 -6.95
N ASP A 4 -52.75 -11.04 -5.85
CA ASP A 4 -51.40 -11.52 -5.53
C ASP A 4 -50.47 -11.55 -6.75
N ASP A 5 -49.63 -10.53 -6.85
CA ASP A 5 -48.36 -10.62 -7.57
C ASP A 5 -47.25 -10.06 -6.68
N THR A 6 -46.83 -10.90 -5.74
CA THR A 6 -45.64 -10.73 -4.92
C THR A 6 -44.40 -10.83 -5.80
N THR A 7 -43.77 -9.70 -6.12
CA THR A 7 -42.44 -9.71 -6.74
C THR A 7 -41.38 -9.85 -5.65
N THR A 8 -40.71 -10.99 -5.73
CA THR A 8 -39.78 -11.60 -4.79
C THR A 8 -38.44 -10.84 -4.69
N ASN A 9 -38.03 -10.61 -3.45
CA ASN A 9 -36.67 -10.45 -2.92
C ASN A 9 -35.50 -10.62 -3.89
N ALA A 10 -34.83 -9.51 -4.22
CA ALA A 10 -33.43 -9.49 -4.62
C ALA A 10 -32.55 -9.05 -3.43
N ASN A 11 -32.65 -9.76 -2.31
CA ASN A 11 -31.58 -9.76 -1.30
C ASN A 11 -30.52 -10.76 -1.77
N THR A 12 -29.70 -10.36 -2.75
CA THR A 12 -28.40 -11.02 -2.94
C THR A 12 -27.62 -10.82 -1.66
N GLU A 13 -27.50 -11.88 -0.87
CA GLU A 13 -26.57 -11.98 0.26
C GLU A 13 -25.24 -11.34 -0.13
N LYS A 14 -24.99 -10.17 0.43
CA LYS A 14 -23.80 -9.39 0.17
C LYS A 14 -22.64 -10.20 0.72
N LYS A 15 -21.93 -10.93 -0.15
CA LYS A 15 -20.83 -11.80 0.24
C LYS A 15 -19.90 -11.02 1.16
N LEU A 16 -19.88 -11.46 2.41
CA LEU A 16 -19.15 -10.85 3.49
C LEU A 16 -17.65 -11.08 3.20
N LYS A 17 -16.85 -10.01 3.31
CA LYS A 17 -15.46 -9.96 2.84
C LYS A 17 -14.53 -10.02 4.03
N LYS A 18 -13.44 -10.79 3.93
CA LYS A 18 -12.43 -10.91 5.00
C LYS A 18 -11.13 -10.19 4.64
N CYS A 19 -10.45 -9.61 5.63
CA CYS A 19 -9.25 -8.80 5.39
C CYS A 19 -8.13 -9.01 6.41
N CYS A 20 -6.89 -9.09 5.94
CA CYS A 20 -5.71 -8.97 6.81
C CYS A 20 -5.19 -7.52 6.78
N ILE A 21 -5.07 -6.85 7.92
CA ILE A 21 -4.52 -5.50 8.02
C ILE A 21 -3.08 -5.58 8.53
N CYS A 22 -2.12 -5.16 7.73
CA CYS A 22 -0.69 -5.38 7.95
C CYS A 22 0.10 -4.09 8.11
N GLY A 23 1.04 -4.06 9.04
CA GLY A 23 1.90 -2.88 9.28
C GLY A 23 3.30 -3.25 9.81
N PRO A 24 4.38 -2.88 9.12
CA PRO A 24 5.72 -2.87 9.70
C PRO A 24 5.84 -1.69 10.68
N VAL A 25 6.42 -1.91 11.86
CA VAL A 25 6.49 -0.91 12.94
C VAL A 25 7.89 -0.78 13.50
N LYS A 26 8.40 0.46 13.52
CA LYS A 26 9.68 0.85 14.12
C LYS A 26 9.65 2.35 14.45
N ASN A 27 9.81 2.71 15.72
CA ASN A 27 9.72 4.09 16.21
C ASN A 27 8.37 4.76 15.84
N CYS A 28 7.28 4.02 16.02
CA CYS A 28 5.92 4.44 15.69
C CYS A 28 5.11 4.83 16.94
N GLY A 29 5.70 4.78 18.14
CA GLY A 29 5.03 4.94 19.43
C GLY A 29 4.07 6.14 19.50
N PRO A 30 4.47 7.35 19.04
CA PRO A 30 3.60 8.52 19.03
C PRO A 30 2.32 8.39 18.21
N TYR A 31 2.28 7.48 17.23
CA TYR A 31 1.19 7.37 16.25
C TYR A 31 0.25 6.19 16.53
N LEU A 32 0.74 5.16 17.24
CA LEU A 32 0.09 3.85 17.32
C LEU A 32 -1.34 3.88 17.89
N ASP A 33 -1.64 4.69 18.90
CA ASP A 33 -2.99 4.72 19.49
C ASP A 33 -4.05 5.13 18.46
N ARG A 34 -3.73 6.15 17.65
CA ARG A 34 -4.60 6.58 16.55
C ARG A 34 -4.63 5.57 15.41
N ILE A 35 -3.50 4.96 15.10
CA ILE A 35 -3.42 3.89 14.09
C ILE A 35 -4.32 2.70 14.49
N PHE A 36 -4.28 2.25 15.73
CA PHE A 36 -5.15 1.17 16.21
C PHE A 36 -6.64 1.53 16.11
N SER A 37 -7.02 2.74 16.54
CA SER A 37 -8.40 3.21 16.39
C SER A 37 -8.84 3.26 14.92
N ASN A 38 -7.96 3.68 14.01
CA ASN A 38 -8.25 3.68 12.57
C ASN A 38 -8.37 2.27 12.00
N ILE A 39 -7.51 1.34 12.44
CA ILE A 39 -7.55 -0.08 12.03
C ILE A 39 -8.88 -0.71 12.44
N GLU A 40 -9.39 -0.43 13.64
CA GLU A 40 -10.68 -0.94 14.11
C GLU A 40 -11.84 -0.45 13.23
N LYS A 41 -11.89 0.86 12.97
CA LYS A 41 -12.89 1.48 12.08
C LYS A 41 -12.84 0.93 10.65
N ILE A 42 -11.65 0.64 10.13
CA ILE A 42 -11.49 -0.01 8.83
C ILE A 42 -11.95 -1.48 8.90
N GLY A 43 -11.59 -2.17 9.99
CA GLY A 43 -11.94 -3.57 10.24
C GLY A 43 -13.45 -3.82 10.24
N GLU A 44 -14.24 -2.86 10.74
CA GLU A 44 -15.72 -2.89 10.75
C GLU A 44 -16.35 -2.94 9.34
N LEU A 45 -15.60 -2.62 8.27
CA LEU A 45 -16.09 -2.77 6.90
C LEU A 45 -16.11 -4.24 6.41
N PHE A 46 -15.43 -5.12 7.15
CA PHE A 46 -15.22 -6.51 6.80
C PHE A 46 -16.00 -7.43 7.74
N GLU A 47 -16.34 -8.62 7.24
CA GLU A 47 -16.95 -9.68 8.05
C GLU A 47 -16.05 -10.08 9.22
N ASP A 48 -14.78 -10.27 8.87
CA ASP A 48 -13.74 -10.64 9.78
C ASP A 48 -12.43 -10.02 9.30
N TYR A 49 -11.58 -9.73 10.26
CA TYR A 49 -10.26 -9.21 10.01
C TYR A 49 -9.31 -9.61 11.11
N VAL A 50 -8.04 -9.72 10.70
CA VAL A 50 -6.90 -9.92 11.59
C VAL A 50 -5.87 -8.82 11.36
N ILE A 51 -5.12 -8.48 12.39
CA ILE A 51 -4.07 -7.47 12.36
C ILE A 51 -2.72 -8.20 12.45
N ILE A 52 -1.82 -7.92 11.52
CA ILE A 52 -0.49 -8.55 11.44
C ILE A 52 0.58 -7.47 11.48
N MET A 53 1.28 -7.37 12.61
CA MET A 53 2.35 -6.39 12.78
C MET A 53 3.73 -7.06 12.83
N TYR A 54 4.70 -6.44 12.16
CA TYR A 54 6.11 -6.81 12.26
C TYR A 54 6.86 -5.71 12.98
N TYR A 55 7.29 -5.97 14.20
CA TYR A 55 8.05 -5.05 15.02
C TYR A 55 9.55 -5.23 14.81
N ASP A 56 10.24 -4.13 14.51
CA ASP A 56 11.69 -4.04 14.53
C ASP A 56 12.18 -3.15 15.68
N LYS A 57 13.46 -3.27 16.04
CA LYS A 57 14.04 -2.59 17.22
C LYS A 57 13.77 -1.08 17.18
N SER A 58 12.99 -0.62 18.16
CA SER A 58 12.65 0.79 18.36
C SER A 58 13.36 1.37 19.59
N ASN A 59 13.50 2.70 19.61
CA ASN A 59 14.08 3.47 20.72
C ASN A 59 13.00 4.21 21.54
N ASP A 60 11.73 3.97 21.25
CA ASP A 60 10.55 4.55 21.91
C ASP A 60 9.64 3.44 22.49
N ASN A 61 8.44 3.80 22.93
CA ASN A 61 7.45 2.88 23.49
C ASN A 61 6.62 2.11 22.44
N THR A 62 7.11 1.96 21.19
CA THR A 62 6.41 1.22 20.13
C THR A 62 6.01 -0.19 20.57
N LEU A 63 6.95 -0.96 21.14
CA LEU A 63 6.67 -2.36 21.52
C LEU A 63 5.66 -2.46 22.66
N GLU A 64 5.80 -1.60 23.67
CA GLU A 64 4.89 -1.52 24.80
C GLU A 64 3.44 -1.31 24.33
N LYS A 65 3.23 -0.34 23.43
CA LYS A 65 1.91 -0.05 22.86
C LYS A 65 1.31 -1.23 22.07
N ILE A 66 2.13 -1.96 21.30
CA ILE A 66 1.68 -3.16 20.57
C ILE A 66 1.25 -4.24 21.56
N VAL A 67 2.05 -4.49 22.60
CA VAL A 67 1.75 -5.48 23.65
C VAL A 67 0.45 -5.11 24.37
N ASP A 68 0.30 -3.86 24.77
CA ASP A 68 -0.89 -3.39 25.48
C ASP A 68 -2.14 -3.42 24.62
N TYR A 69 -2.02 -3.13 23.33
CA TYR A 69 -3.11 -3.31 22.38
C TYR A 69 -3.50 -4.78 22.24
N GLY A 70 -2.52 -5.69 22.15
CA GLY A 70 -2.75 -7.14 22.09
C GLY A 70 -3.44 -7.73 23.32
N LYS A 71 -3.35 -7.09 24.49
CA LYS A 71 -4.13 -7.48 25.68
C LYS A 71 -5.63 -7.16 25.55
N LYS A 72 -5.99 -6.20 24.70
CA LYS A 72 -7.36 -5.70 24.51
C LYS A 72 -8.10 -6.41 23.38
N THR A 73 -7.39 -7.06 22.46
CA THR A 73 -7.98 -7.73 21.30
C THR A 73 -7.24 -9.00 20.92
N SER A 74 -8.01 -10.06 20.61
CA SER A 74 -7.47 -11.31 20.06
C SER A 74 -7.17 -11.23 18.56
N LYS A 75 -7.57 -10.14 17.89
CA LYS A 75 -7.34 -9.95 16.44
C LYS A 75 -5.90 -9.59 16.09
N LEU A 76 -5.09 -9.17 17.06
CA LEU A 76 -3.70 -8.79 16.84
C LEU A 76 -2.75 -9.98 16.92
N MET A 77 -1.97 -10.15 15.86
CA MET A 77 -0.73 -10.93 15.88
C MET A 77 0.44 -9.99 15.60
N TYR A 78 1.48 -10.09 16.42
CA TYR A 78 2.72 -9.36 16.16
C TYR A 78 3.93 -10.28 16.25
N HIS A 79 5.00 -9.89 15.55
CA HIS A 79 6.29 -10.55 15.62
C HIS A 79 7.37 -9.56 16.02
N VAL A 80 8.18 -9.94 17.01
CA VAL A 80 9.36 -9.19 17.43
C VAL A 80 10.56 -9.72 16.67
N ASN A 81 11.13 -8.89 15.78
CA ASN A 81 12.34 -9.24 15.06
C ASN A 81 13.52 -9.40 16.02
N ASN A 82 14.12 -10.58 16.03
CA ASN A 82 15.34 -10.89 16.78
C ASN A 82 16.56 -11.14 15.86
N GLN A 83 16.41 -10.93 14.56
CA GLN A 83 17.46 -11.18 13.57
C GLN A 83 18.19 -9.90 13.20
N LYS A 84 19.47 -10.05 12.81
CA LYS A 84 20.23 -8.96 12.19
C LYS A 84 19.47 -8.42 10.97
N VAL A 85 19.50 -7.11 10.85
CA VAL A 85 18.80 -6.37 9.80
C VAL A 85 19.78 -5.95 8.72
N SER A 86 19.32 -5.88 7.47
CA SER A 86 20.10 -5.32 6.37
C SER A 86 20.53 -3.88 6.69
N PRO A 87 21.71 -3.40 6.25
CA PRO A 87 22.08 -1.99 6.37
C PRO A 87 21.15 -1.08 5.54
N PHE A 88 20.53 -1.62 4.49
CA PHE A 88 19.64 -0.90 3.58
C PHE A 88 18.21 -0.83 4.13
N ARG A 89 17.65 0.38 4.22
CA ARG A 89 16.33 0.65 4.81
C ARG A 89 15.22 -0.09 4.08
N THR A 90 15.19 0.00 2.76
CA THR A 90 14.16 -0.61 1.91
C THR A 90 14.18 -2.13 2.01
N HIS A 91 15.35 -2.76 2.19
CA HIS A 91 15.47 -4.20 2.39
C HIS A 91 14.89 -4.64 3.74
N ARG A 92 15.09 -3.84 4.81
CA ARG A 92 14.49 -4.09 6.12
C ARG A 92 12.96 -4.02 6.05
N ILE A 93 12.43 -2.99 5.41
CA ILE A 93 10.98 -2.81 5.24
C ILE A 93 10.40 -3.95 4.39
N ALA A 94 11.05 -4.30 3.28
CA ALA A 94 10.67 -5.44 2.44
C ALA A 94 10.61 -6.76 3.24
N LYS A 95 11.60 -7.02 4.11
CA LYS A 95 11.61 -8.18 5.00
C LYS A 95 10.39 -8.19 5.93
N ALA A 96 10.10 -7.05 6.56
CA ALA A 96 8.96 -6.90 7.45
C ALA A 96 7.61 -7.10 6.72
N ARG A 97 7.41 -6.46 5.57
CA ARG A 97 6.19 -6.65 4.78
C ARG A 97 6.06 -8.08 4.25
N ASN A 98 7.15 -8.71 3.84
CA ASN A 98 7.15 -10.11 3.41
C ASN A 98 6.85 -11.09 4.54
N PHE A 99 7.20 -10.77 5.79
CA PHE A 99 6.73 -11.56 6.94
C PHE A 99 5.19 -11.57 6.97
N CYS A 100 4.55 -10.40 6.85
CA CYS A 100 3.10 -10.30 6.82
C CYS A 100 2.49 -11.07 5.64
N ILE A 101 3.03 -10.90 4.43
CA ILE A 101 2.57 -11.66 3.24
C ILE A 101 2.71 -13.18 3.44
N ASN A 102 3.81 -13.64 4.03
CA ASN A 102 4.00 -15.06 4.30
C ASN A 102 3.04 -15.59 5.37
N LYS A 103 2.66 -14.77 6.35
CA LYS A 103 1.60 -15.11 7.31
C LYS A 103 0.24 -15.22 6.64
N ILE A 104 -0.11 -14.27 5.77
CA ILE A 104 -1.34 -14.31 4.97
C ILE A 104 -1.39 -15.60 4.15
N ARG A 105 -0.33 -15.92 3.40
CA ARG A 105 -0.26 -17.14 2.57
C ARG A 105 -0.49 -18.44 3.34
N ARG A 106 0.00 -18.51 4.58
CA ARG A 106 -0.02 -19.74 5.38
C ARG A 106 -1.30 -19.93 6.18
N HIS A 107 -1.91 -18.83 6.62
CA HIS A 107 -2.98 -18.89 7.63
C HIS A 107 -4.27 -18.18 7.20
N TYR A 108 -4.22 -17.35 6.16
CA TYR A 108 -5.33 -16.50 5.71
C TYR A 108 -5.42 -16.47 4.18
N SER A 109 -5.13 -17.60 3.53
CA SER A 109 -5.16 -17.69 2.07
C SER A 109 -6.58 -17.70 1.49
N ASP A 110 -7.58 -17.95 2.35
CA ASP A 110 -9.01 -17.89 2.09
C ASP A 110 -9.59 -16.47 2.22
N PHE A 111 -8.83 -15.51 2.76
CA PHE A 111 -9.28 -14.13 2.88
C PHE A 111 -9.29 -13.43 1.51
N ASP A 112 -10.18 -12.45 1.34
CA ASP A 112 -10.33 -11.73 0.08
C ASP A 112 -9.25 -10.66 -0.12
N PHE A 113 -9.00 -9.90 0.94
CA PHE A 113 -8.14 -8.73 0.91
C PHE A 113 -7.00 -8.79 1.91
N PHE A 114 -5.94 -8.06 1.59
CA PHE A 114 -5.06 -7.54 2.62
C PHE A 114 -4.85 -6.05 2.42
N ILE A 115 -4.66 -5.35 3.52
CA ILE A 115 -4.23 -3.97 3.56
C ILE A 115 -2.79 -3.96 4.02
N MET A 116 -1.96 -3.21 3.32
CA MET A 116 -0.65 -2.83 3.81
C MET A 116 -0.71 -1.34 4.13
N MET A 117 -0.28 -0.96 5.33
CA MET A 117 -0.26 0.44 5.74
C MET A 117 1.00 0.76 6.54
N ASP A 118 1.47 1.99 6.40
CA ASP A 118 2.51 2.55 7.27
C ASP A 118 1.88 2.99 8.59
N CYS A 119 2.60 2.76 9.70
CA CYS A 119 2.11 3.06 11.05
C CYS A 119 2.73 4.36 11.58
N ASP A 120 2.77 5.39 10.74
CA ASP A 120 3.42 6.66 11.01
C ASP A 120 2.42 7.83 10.96
N GLU A 121 2.92 9.06 10.89
CA GLU A 121 2.13 10.29 10.90
C GLU A 121 1.13 10.41 9.74
N VAL A 122 1.37 9.71 8.62
CA VAL A 122 0.51 9.83 7.42
C VAL A 122 -0.86 9.21 7.69
N ASN A 123 -0.87 8.04 8.34
CA ASN A 123 -2.08 7.27 8.60
C ASN A 123 -2.65 7.45 10.01
N CYS A 124 -2.03 8.28 10.86
CA CYS A 124 -2.56 8.62 12.18
C CYS A 124 -3.60 9.78 12.15
N LYS A 125 -3.89 10.32 10.96
CA LYS A 125 -5.01 11.26 10.70
C LYS A 125 -6.36 10.56 10.85
N THR A 126 -7.46 11.30 10.82
CA THR A 126 -8.79 10.70 10.98
C THR A 126 -9.12 9.87 9.73
N VAL A 127 -9.42 8.57 9.92
CA VAL A 127 -9.87 7.72 8.82
C VAL A 127 -11.37 7.92 8.53
N TYR A 128 -11.73 7.80 7.26
CA TYR A 128 -13.09 7.85 6.73
C TYR A 128 -13.43 6.52 6.05
N PRO A 129 -13.78 5.46 6.81
CA PRO A 129 -13.93 4.10 6.29
C PRO A 129 -14.98 3.97 5.17
N GLU A 130 -16.00 4.82 5.18
CA GLU A 130 -17.01 4.87 4.13
C GLU A 130 -16.41 5.16 2.75
N VAL A 131 -15.28 5.88 2.67
CA VAL A 131 -14.54 6.09 1.42
C VAL A 131 -14.06 4.75 0.90
N LEU A 132 -13.39 3.94 1.73
CA LEU A 132 -12.93 2.61 1.35
C LEU A 132 -14.10 1.67 1.02
N GLY A 133 -15.17 1.72 1.81
CA GLY A 133 -16.36 0.87 1.66
C GLY A 133 -16.99 0.93 0.26
N LYS A 134 -16.97 2.11 -0.40
CA LYS A 134 -17.44 2.30 -1.79
C LYS A 134 -16.72 1.41 -2.79
N TYR A 135 -15.44 1.12 -2.56
CA TYR A 135 -14.58 0.44 -3.53
C TYR A 135 -14.55 -1.07 -3.36
N LEU A 136 -14.92 -1.60 -2.18
CA LEU A 136 -14.77 -3.02 -1.86
C LEU A 136 -15.51 -3.91 -2.87
N HIS A 137 -16.63 -3.46 -3.43
CA HIS A 137 -17.49 -4.24 -4.36
C HIS A 137 -17.16 -4.07 -5.84
N ARG A 138 -16.24 -3.18 -6.19
CA ARG A 138 -15.80 -2.99 -7.58
C ARG A 138 -14.83 -4.09 -8.00
N ASP A 139 -14.62 -4.28 -9.30
CA ASP A 139 -13.74 -5.29 -9.92
C ASP A 139 -12.72 -4.69 -10.93
N ASP A 140 -12.69 -3.35 -11.01
CA ASP A 140 -11.82 -2.59 -11.90
C ASP A 140 -10.44 -2.27 -11.30
N TRP A 141 -10.16 -2.82 -10.12
CA TRP A 141 -8.88 -2.74 -9.41
C TRP A 141 -8.52 -4.07 -8.70
N ASP A 142 -7.22 -4.34 -8.59
CA ASP A 142 -6.65 -5.44 -7.81
C ASP A 142 -5.73 -4.94 -6.68
N CYS A 143 -5.17 -3.74 -6.84
CA CYS A 143 -4.52 -2.94 -5.81
C CYS A 143 -5.07 -1.51 -5.89
N LEU A 144 -5.51 -0.95 -4.76
CA LEU A 144 -6.05 0.38 -4.68
C LEU A 144 -5.38 1.17 -3.55
N SER A 145 -4.73 2.27 -3.91
CA SER A 145 -4.27 3.30 -2.99
C SER A 145 -5.14 4.56 -3.09
N PHE A 146 -4.96 5.49 -2.17
CA PHE A 146 -5.79 6.70 -2.05
C PHE A 146 -4.93 7.96 -2.12
N GLN A 147 -5.55 9.08 -2.46
CA GLN A 147 -4.93 10.38 -2.31
C GLN A 147 -4.75 10.72 -0.82
N THR A 148 -3.76 11.56 -0.51
CA THR A 148 -3.48 12.12 0.81
C THR A 148 -3.72 13.62 0.84
N SER A 149 -4.09 14.15 2.01
CA SER A 149 -4.19 15.59 2.27
C SER A 149 -2.91 16.10 2.96
N PRO A 150 -2.38 17.29 2.59
CA PRO A 150 -2.87 18.22 1.57
C PRO A 150 -2.42 17.89 0.13
N LYS A 151 -1.41 17.02 -0.02
CA LYS A 151 -0.85 16.62 -1.33
C LYS A 151 -0.45 15.15 -1.32
N TYR A 152 -0.18 14.60 -2.50
CA TYR A 152 0.30 13.23 -2.68
C TYR A 152 1.68 13.04 -2.05
N TYR A 153 1.79 12.18 -1.04
CA TYR A 153 2.98 12.07 -0.20
C TYR A 153 4.08 11.17 -0.79
N ASP A 154 3.72 9.94 -1.18
CA ASP A 154 4.70 8.89 -1.51
C ASP A 154 5.04 8.84 -3.00
N ILE A 155 5.79 9.84 -3.45
CA ILE A 155 6.29 9.90 -4.83
C ILE A 155 7.31 8.79 -5.11
N TRP A 156 7.99 8.25 -4.08
CA TRP A 156 8.98 7.21 -4.27
C TRP A 156 8.35 5.86 -4.65
N ALA A 157 7.20 5.50 -4.06
CA ALA A 157 6.45 4.32 -4.49
C ALA A 157 5.68 4.52 -5.81
N LEU A 158 5.48 5.77 -6.24
CA LEU A 158 4.71 6.09 -7.44
C LEU A 158 5.48 5.71 -8.72
N SER A 159 4.77 5.12 -9.67
CA SER A 159 5.23 4.96 -11.06
C SER A 159 4.04 5.17 -11.97
N ILE A 160 4.04 6.28 -12.70
CA ILE A 160 2.92 6.76 -13.52
C ILE A 160 3.47 7.42 -14.78
N LYS A 161 2.87 7.17 -15.95
CA LYS A 161 3.36 7.75 -17.21
C LYS A 161 3.39 9.29 -17.16
N PRO A 162 4.48 9.94 -17.64
CA PRO A 162 5.69 9.35 -18.23
C PRO A 162 6.78 8.94 -17.22
N TYR A 163 6.62 9.27 -15.94
CA TYR A 163 7.50 8.91 -14.82
C TYR A 163 7.30 7.45 -14.35
N ASN A 164 7.64 6.50 -15.21
CA ASN A 164 7.39 5.07 -15.00
C ASN A 164 8.37 4.38 -14.03
N PHE A 165 9.27 5.14 -13.41
CA PHE A 165 10.37 4.62 -12.58
C PHE A 165 10.57 5.52 -11.36
N SER A 166 11.32 5.04 -10.37
CA SER A 166 11.62 5.79 -9.16
C SER A 166 12.52 6.98 -9.50
N TYR A 167 12.04 8.17 -9.13
CA TYR A 167 12.69 9.45 -9.43
C TYR A 167 14.08 9.59 -8.78
N ASN A 168 14.36 8.80 -7.73
CA ASN A 168 15.66 8.79 -7.04
C ASN A 168 16.82 8.24 -7.90
N HIS A 169 16.53 7.64 -9.06
CA HIS A 169 17.53 7.12 -9.99
C HIS A 169 17.78 8.06 -11.18
N PHE A 170 17.44 9.33 -11.06
CA PHE A 170 17.61 10.35 -12.10
C PHE A 170 18.18 11.64 -11.50
N GLU A 171 18.80 12.46 -12.35
CA GLU A 171 19.31 13.77 -11.98
C GLU A 171 18.16 14.70 -11.54
N ASN A 172 18.50 15.69 -10.70
CA ASN A 172 17.54 16.65 -10.15
C ASN A 172 16.34 16.01 -9.42
N ASN A 173 16.55 14.88 -8.75
CA ASN A 173 15.50 14.11 -8.08
C ASN A 173 14.62 14.96 -7.13
N VAL A 174 15.20 15.92 -6.41
CA VAL A 174 14.43 16.85 -5.54
C VAL A 174 13.43 17.66 -6.35
N ALA A 175 13.83 18.25 -7.47
CA ALA A 175 12.91 18.99 -8.34
C ALA A 175 11.87 18.05 -8.97
N PHE A 176 12.27 16.84 -9.36
CA PHE A 176 11.34 15.85 -9.91
C PHE A 176 10.34 15.32 -8.90
N TYR A 177 10.63 15.34 -7.60
CA TYR A 177 9.63 15.06 -6.58
C TYR A 177 8.43 16.01 -6.74
N ASP A 178 8.67 17.31 -6.79
CA ASP A 178 7.61 18.32 -6.91
C ASP A 178 6.90 18.26 -8.27
N ILE A 179 7.66 18.11 -9.37
CA ILE A 179 7.10 17.98 -10.72
C ILE A 179 6.16 16.78 -10.81
N ILE A 180 6.57 15.63 -10.26
CA ILE A 180 5.76 14.42 -10.28
C ILE A 180 4.55 14.57 -9.35
N GLN A 181 4.72 15.20 -8.17
CA GLN A 181 3.63 15.49 -7.24
C GLN A 181 2.56 16.40 -7.87
N GLU A 182 2.96 17.43 -8.62
CA GLU A 182 2.04 18.26 -9.37
C GLU A 182 1.36 17.50 -10.51
N HIS A 183 2.11 16.66 -11.23
CA HIS A 183 1.59 15.85 -12.32
C HIS A 183 0.50 14.89 -11.82
N ILE A 184 0.76 14.13 -10.75
CA ILE A 184 -0.25 13.23 -10.18
C ILE A 184 -1.46 13.98 -9.65
N THR A 185 -1.26 15.14 -9.03
CA THR A 185 -2.36 16.01 -8.57
C THR A 185 -3.25 16.46 -9.73
N LYS A 186 -2.65 16.91 -10.85
CA LYS A 186 -3.38 17.29 -12.06
C LYS A 186 -4.15 16.12 -12.67
N LEU A 187 -3.57 14.92 -12.68
CA LEU A 187 -4.24 13.72 -13.18
C LEU A 187 -5.46 13.34 -12.32
N LEU A 188 -5.30 13.32 -11.00
CA LEU A 188 -6.38 12.98 -10.07
C LEU A 188 -7.53 14.00 -10.13
N ASN A 189 -7.22 15.30 -10.24
CA ASN A 189 -8.23 16.36 -10.34
C ASN A 189 -9.02 16.33 -11.67
N ARG A 190 -8.54 15.62 -12.69
CA ARG A 190 -9.22 15.48 -13.99
C ARG A 190 -10.12 14.25 -14.07
N LEU A 191 -10.04 13.34 -13.10
CA LEU A 191 -10.89 12.16 -13.06
C LEU A 191 -12.35 12.56 -12.90
N LYS A 192 -13.23 11.88 -13.62
CA LYS A 192 -14.67 11.99 -13.41
C LYS A 192 -15.07 11.22 -12.15
N SER A 193 -16.26 11.52 -11.63
CA SER A 193 -16.83 10.81 -10.49
C SER A 193 -16.81 9.30 -10.71
N GLY A 194 -16.24 8.57 -9.76
CA GLY A 194 -16.13 7.11 -9.80
C GLY A 194 -14.99 6.56 -10.67
N GLU A 195 -14.23 7.38 -11.39
CA GLU A 195 -13.04 6.93 -12.10
C GLU A 195 -11.87 6.67 -11.15
N LEU A 196 -11.00 5.74 -11.54
CA LEU A 196 -9.77 5.40 -10.85
C LEU A 196 -8.59 5.64 -11.80
N LEU A 197 -7.49 6.22 -11.29
CA LEU A 197 -6.30 6.47 -12.11
C LEU A 197 -5.45 5.20 -12.24
N PRO A 198 -5.24 4.64 -13.45
CA PRO A 198 -4.28 3.56 -13.66
C PRO A 198 -2.84 4.02 -13.49
N CYS A 199 -2.04 3.21 -12.79
CA CYS A 199 -0.60 3.42 -12.61
C CYS A 199 0.16 2.07 -12.68
N ILE A 200 1.49 2.14 -12.65
CA ILE A 200 2.37 0.96 -12.54
C ILE A 200 2.57 0.58 -11.07
N SER A 201 2.68 1.58 -10.20
CA SER A 201 2.88 1.39 -8.76
C SER A 201 2.36 2.62 -8.02
N ALA A 202 1.68 2.41 -6.91
CA ALA A 202 1.27 3.44 -5.97
C ALA A 202 1.00 2.81 -4.60
N PHE A 203 1.41 3.49 -3.54
CA PHE A 203 1.18 3.04 -2.16
C PHE A 203 0.64 4.19 -1.30
N ASN A 204 1.36 5.31 -1.22
CA ASN A 204 0.88 6.52 -0.54
C ASN A 204 0.50 6.30 0.94
N GLY A 205 1.30 5.49 1.62
CA GLY A 205 1.12 5.10 3.02
C GLY A 205 0.05 4.03 3.24
N PHE A 206 -0.91 3.83 2.33
CA PHE A 206 -2.00 2.87 2.48
C PHE A 206 -2.46 2.31 1.14
N ALA A 207 -2.49 0.98 1.04
CA ALA A 207 -3.12 0.31 -0.09
C ALA A 207 -3.85 -0.97 0.33
N ILE A 208 -4.97 -1.24 -0.32
CA ILE A 208 -5.74 -2.49 -0.23
C ILE A 208 -5.50 -3.33 -1.48
N TYR A 209 -5.38 -4.63 -1.30
CA TYR A 209 -4.99 -5.60 -2.32
C TYR A 209 -5.88 -6.83 -2.30
N ARG A 210 -6.16 -7.39 -3.47
CA ARG A 210 -6.78 -8.73 -3.59
C ARG A 210 -5.73 -9.80 -3.37
N ILE A 211 -5.91 -10.65 -2.36
CA ILE A 211 -4.94 -11.72 -2.03
C ILE A 211 -4.63 -12.60 -3.24
N GLY A 212 -5.67 -13.03 -3.98
CA GLY A 212 -5.52 -13.90 -5.15
C GLY A 212 -4.60 -13.35 -6.24
N ARG A 213 -4.52 -12.02 -6.40
CA ARG A 213 -3.72 -11.33 -7.44
C ARG A 213 -2.27 -11.09 -7.04
N PHE A 214 -1.93 -11.33 -5.78
CA PHE A 214 -0.59 -11.07 -5.25
C PHE A 214 0.01 -12.27 -4.51
N ARG A 215 -0.67 -13.43 -4.53
CA ARG A 215 -0.25 -14.67 -3.83
C ARG A 215 1.17 -15.12 -4.14
N ASN A 216 1.71 -14.83 -5.32
CA ASN A 216 3.05 -15.20 -5.81
C ASN A 216 4.00 -13.97 -5.97
N CYS A 217 3.70 -12.86 -5.30
CA CYS A 217 4.45 -11.60 -5.33
C CYS A 217 5.13 -11.31 -3.99
N TYR A 218 6.26 -10.63 -3.97
CA TYR A 218 6.96 -10.29 -2.71
C TYR A 218 7.52 -8.87 -2.77
N TYR A 219 7.66 -8.22 -1.63
CA TYR A 219 8.30 -6.92 -1.54
C TYR A 219 9.81 -7.08 -1.74
N ASP A 220 10.44 -6.21 -2.51
CA ASP A 220 11.87 -6.27 -2.77
C ASP A 220 12.43 -4.86 -2.86
N GLY A 221 13.21 -4.46 -1.86
CA GLY A 221 13.82 -3.13 -1.79
C GLY A 221 15.04 -2.96 -2.70
N ARG A 222 15.34 -3.92 -3.57
CA ARG A 222 16.43 -3.83 -4.56
C ARG A 222 15.91 -3.29 -5.89
N LEU A 223 16.81 -2.78 -6.71
CA LEU A 223 16.52 -2.49 -8.11
C LEU A 223 16.16 -3.77 -8.87
N ARG A 224 15.00 -3.77 -9.53
CA ARG A 224 14.45 -4.91 -10.28
C ARG A 224 14.19 -4.57 -11.74
N PHE A 225 15.28 -4.35 -12.48
CA PHE A 225 15.24 -4.04 -13.91
C PHE A 225 14.62 -5.16 -14.77
N ASP A 226 14.66 -6.40 -14.27
CA ASP A 226 14.02 -7.56 -14.89
C ASP A 226 12.49 -7.46 -14.90
N LEU A 227 11.89 -6.63 -14.04
CA LEU A 227 10.44 -6.50 -13.93
C LEU A 227 9.85 -5.37 -14.78
N LEU A 228 10.59 -4.30 -15.07
CA LEU A 228 10.09 -3.17 -15.85
C LEU A 228 10.49 -3.31 -17.34
N PRO A 229 9.54 -3.23 -18.29
CA PRO A 229 9.87 -3.20 -19.72
C PRO A 229 10.82 -2.04 -20.07
N LYS A 230 11.86 -2.32 -20.85
CA LYS A 230 12.90 -1.32 -21.21
C LYS A 230 12.35 -0.01 -21.78
N HIS A 231 11.31 -0.06 -22.60
CA HIS A 231 10.71 1.15 -23.19
C HIS A 231 10.13 2.11 -22.14
N LYS A 232 9.64 1.59 -20.99
CA LYS A 232 9.14 2.42 -19.89
C LYS A 232 10.24 3.19 -19.18
N LEU A 233 11.42 2.59 -19.07
CA LEU A 233 12.59 3.27 -18.53
C LEU A 233 13.05 4.39 -19.47
N VAL A 234 13.05 4.14 -20.78
CA VAL A 234 13.37 5.16 -21.80
C VAL A 234 12.36 6.32 -21.78
N GLU A 235 11.06 6.04 -21.60
CA GLU A 235 10.04 7.07 -21.38
C GLU A 235 10.36 7.95 -20.17
N HIS A 236 10.78 7.34 -19.05
CA HIS A 236 11.18 8.11 -17.86
C HIS A 236 12.43 8.95 -18.15
N GLN A 237 13.48 8.37 -18.74
CA GLN A 237 14.72 9.10 -19.05
C GLN A 237 14.46 10.36 -19.89
N LYS A 238 13.55 10.26 -20.87
CA LYS A 238 13.11 11.41 -21.68
C LYS A 238 12.36 12.45 -20.84
N ALA A 239 11.41 12.02 -20.02
CA ALA A 239 10.62 12.92 -19.17
C ALA A 239 11.45 13.59 -18.07
N ALA A 240 12.46 12.90 -17.56
CA ALA A 240 13.40 13.42 -16.57
C ALA A 240 14.54 14.22 -17.18
N ASN A 241 14.68 14.19 -18.52
CA ASN A 241 15.87 14.68 -19.24
C ASN A 241 17.18 14.20 -18.58
N SER A 242 17.22 12.91 -18.23
CA SER A 242 18.31 12.32 -17.45
C SER A 242 18.49 10.86 -17.82
N LEU A 243 19.75 10.44 -17.93
CA LEU A 243 20.08 9.02 -17.84
C LEU A 243 19.88 8.52 -16.40
N MET A 244 19.92 7.20 -16.21
CA MET A 244 19.89 6.67 -14.85
C MET A 244 21.18 7.01 -14.11
N VAL A 245 21.05 7.34 -12.84
CA VAL A 245 22.17 7.62 -11.93
C VAL A 245 21.95 6.87 -10.63
N PHE A 246 23.05 6.46 -10.00
CA PHE A 246 23.04 5.74 -8.73
C PHE A 246 23.83 6.58 -7.72
N LYS A 247 23.10 7.32 -6.88
CA LYS A 247 23.67 8.21 -5.88
C LYS A 247 23.49 7.62 -4.48
N ASP A 248 24.45 7.87 -3.61
CA ASP A 248 24.27 7.67 -2.18
C ASP A 248 23.75 8.97 -1.56
N TYR A 249 22.49 8.95 -1.11
CA TYR A 249 21.83 10.09 -0.47
C TYR A 249 22.07 10.12 1.05
N GLY A 250 22.91 9.22 1.58
CA GLY A 250 23.23 9.06 2.99
C GLY A 250 22.20 8.25 3.78
N ASN A 251 20.91 8.48 3.52
CA ASN A 251 19.80 7.70 4.10
C ASN A 251 19.28 6.59 3.17
N VAL A 252 19.61 6.67 1.88
CA VAL A 252 19.22 5.72 0.83
C VAL A 252 20.38 5.61 -0.15
N ASN A 253 20.86 4.39 -0.38
CA ASN A 253 21.88 4.16 -1.40
C ASN A 253 21.24 3.67 -2.71
N GLY A 254 21.16 4.55 -3.71
CA GLY A 254 20.48 4.28 -4.99
C GLY A 254 21.09 3.13 -5.78
N LEU A 255 22.33 2.71 -5.52
CA LEU A 255 22.91 1.53 -6.17
C LEU A 255 22.27 0.22 -5.67
N PHE A 256 21.80 0.19 -4.43
CA PHE A 256 21.30 -1.02 -3.76
C PHE A 256 19.81 -0.95 -3.40
N GLU A 257 19.24 0.26 -3.37
CA GLU A 257 17.91 0.51 -2.81
C GLU A 257 16.95 1.11 -3.83
N ASP A 258 15.73 0.60 -3.81
CA ASP A 258 14.56 1.22 -4.40
C ASP A 258 13.31 0.93 -3.55
N CYS A 259 12.21 1.62 -3.83
CA CYS A 259 10.97 1.40 -3.09
C CYS A 259 10.44 -0.03 -3.29
N GLU A 260 10.23 -0.74 -2.18
CA GLU A 260 9.90 -2.16 -2.16
C GLU A 260 8.53 -2.50 -2.77
N HIS A 261 7.62 -1.51 -2.79
CA HIS A 261 6.29 -1.62 -3.41
C HIS A 261 6.36 -1.79 -4.91
N ARG A 262 7.36 -1.18 -5.57
CA ARG A 262 7.46 -1.18 -7.04
C ARG A 262 7.65 -2.59 -7.57
N ALA A 263 8.55 -3.36 -6.96
CA ALA A 263 8.77 -4.76 -7.31
C ALA A 263 7.52 -5.61 -7.05
N PHE A 264 6.82 -5.36 -5.94
CA PHE A 264 5.59 -6.07 -5.60
C PHE A 264 4.47 -5.84 -6.63
N HIS A 265 4.22 -4.58 -7.01
CA HIS A 265 3.23 -4.21 -8.01
C HIS A 265 3.58 -4.73 -9.41
N LEU A 266 4.84 -4.57 -9.85
CA LEU A 266 5.28 -5.07 -11.15
C LEU A 266 5.17 -6.60 -11.23
N MET A 267 5.46 -7.33 -10.15
CA MET A 267 5.20 -8.78 -10.13
C MET A 267 3.71 -9.10 -10.26
N GLY A 268 2.83 -8.34 -9.59
CA GLY A 268 1.37 -8.50 -9.73
C GLY A 268 0.90 -8.28 -11.17
N ILE A 269 1.41 -7.24 -11.82
CA ILE A 269 1.14 -6.93 -13.24
C ILE A 269 1.65 -8.07 -14.13
N ASN A 270 2.94 -8.40 -14.04
CA ASN A 270 3.60 -9.33 -14.97
C ASN A 270 3.11 -10.77 -14.81
N LYS A 271 2.80 -11.22 -13.58
CA LYS A 271 2.41 -12.61 -13.31
C LYS A 271 0.91 -12.84 -13.35
N ASN A 272 0.11 -11.83 -12.97
CA ASN A 272 -1.32 -12.01 -12.69
C ASN A 272 -2.22 -10.97 -13.37
N ASN A 273 -1.66 -10.12 -14.25
CA ASN A 273 -2.34 -9.02 -14.92
C ASN A 273 -3.08 -8.08 -13.93
N ALA A 274 -2.46 -7.82 -12.78
CA ALA A 274 -3.07 -7.02 -11.72
C ALA A 274 -3.30 -5.56 -12.16
N LYS A 275 -4.49 -5.04 -11.88
CA LYS A 275 -4.89 -3.64 -12.10
C LYS A 275 -4.51 -2.80 -10.89
N ILE A 276 -3.42 -2.04 -11.00
CA ILE A 276 -3.02 -1.07 -9.95
C ILE A 276 -3.74 0.27 -10.21
N ARG A 277 -4.39 0.81 -9.19
CA ARG A 277 -5.25 1.98 -9.28
C ARG A 277 -5.06 2.94 -8.10
N ILE A 278 -5.33 4.21 -8.35
CA ILE A 278 -5.36 5.27 -7.34
C ILE A 278 -6.77 5.88 -7.32
N SER A 279 -7.40 5.95 -6.15
CA SER A 279 -8.61 6.73 -5.95
C SER A 279 -8.26 8.21 -5.74
N PRO A 280 -8.99 9.17 -6.35
CA PRO A 280 -8.82 10.59 -6.06
C PRO A 280 -9.35 10.98 -4.68
N GLU A 281 -10.12 10.12 -4.01
CA GLU A 281 -10.64 10.39 -2.68
C GLU A 281 -9.56 10.27 -1.61
N ILE A 282 -9.72 11.06 -0.55
CA ILE A 282 -8.82 11.10 0.59
C ILE A 282 -9.40 10.26 1.72
N LEU A 283 -8.71 9.17 2.05
CA LEU A 283 -9.10 8.21 3.09
C LEU A 283 -8.76 8.70 4.51
N PHE A 284 -7.66 9.45 4.65
CA PHE A 284 -7.16 9.96 5.93
C PHE A 284 -7.05 11.50 5.90
N ARG A 285 -7.79 12.22 6.76
CA ARG A 285 -7.84 13.70 6.81
C ARG A 285 -7.49 14.26 8.18
#